data_AF-A0A926V291-F1
#
_entry.id   AF-A0A926V291-F1
#
_cell.length_a   1.000
_cell.length_b   1.000
_cell.length_c   1.000
_cell.angle_alpha   90.00
_cell.angle_beta   90.00
_cell.angle_gamma   90.00
#
_symmetry.space_group_name_H-M   'P 1'
#
loop_
_entity.id
_entity.type
_entity.pdbx_description
1 polymer ?
#
loop_
_entity_poly.entity_id
_entity_poly.type
_entity_poly.pdbx_seq_one_letter_code
_entity_poly.pdbx_strand_id
1 'polypeptide(L)'
;MFLSVHHATSLNRYEELPVQSREPRTPLVRPLKPISCNEAVLTVDHQSLQDLLDGAAFLSVGGGGPKSMGRDMLGTLDPSQVIPMVGVDQVGDDQWVVMSAYLGSPIAAANLKSPSFNSLERCIRALEKSAGVSVSFVVPGEIGAVNSIAPILAACDLGVPVVDADGCGRAVPLIAATTFGLQNELIQRGGAAIANDANDPTQYQSAVFQACTTSQIQTNAIAVIGSSAYGLLGAIATWLMKGSELKKFAVPGGLSNAIAVGAAIRQSQGNYLQDVQQALKTAGLKSRVLGGAPMKPLKMAVATQQGHDHATLTLQVSGSEEIVTVYMVNENILAYSSKLSQPVIMAPDMLAWLGLDGSTFDNSELAAKIQTGEAGELYAIGIEATQPIGAPSQAHRIAFRDDPGILKVMQAMMEDLGYAGSYVKFQA
;
A
#
# COMPACT_ATOMS: atom_id res chain seq x y z
N MET A 1 34.20 18.53 19.30
CA MET A 1 33.14 19.54 19.46
C MET A 1 31.81 18.79 19.55
N PHE A 2 31.38 18.43 20.76
CA PHE A 2 30.06 17.85 20.98
C PHE A 2 29.08 19.02 21.09
N LEU A 3 28.24 19.22 20.07
CA LEU A 3 27.16 20.18 20.15
C LEU A 3 26.13 19.63 21.13
N SER A 4 26.00 20.29 22.28
CA SER A 4 24.91 20.06 23.23
C SER A 4 23.59 20.42 22.56
N VAL A 5 22.78 19.42 22.24
CA VAL A 5 21.41 19.64 21.75
C VAL A 5 20.54 19.87 22.99
N HIS A 6 20.43 21.11 23.42
CA HIS A 6 19.45 21.47 24.45
C HIS A 6 18.04 21.27 23.89
N HIS A 7 17.26 20.39 24.53
CA HIS A 7 15.82 20.28 24.30
C HIS A 7 15.14 21.61 24.63
N ALA A 8 14.77 22.36 23.59
CA ALA A 8 13.86 23.49 23.71
C ALA A 8 12.43 23.00 23.49
N THR A 9 11.69 22.82 24.58
CA THR A 9 10.23 22.76 24.58
C THR A 9 9.67 24.17 24.36
N SER A 10 9.18 24.47 23.16
CA SER A 10 8.19 25.55 23.00
C SER A 10 7.29 25.26 21.81
N LEU A 11 6.08 24.81 22.13
CA LEU A 11 4.89 24.81 21.29
C LEU A 11 4.44 26.26 20.97
N ASN A 12 3.77 26.38 19.82
CA ASN A 12 2.91 27.49 19.36
C ASN A 12 3.58 28.77 18.86
N ARG A 13 3.66 28.89 17.53
CA ARG A 13 3.20 30.03 16.72
C ARG A 13 3.14 29.60 15.25
N TYR A 14 1.93 29.33 14.75
CA TYR A 14 1.68 29.30 13.31
C TYR A 14 0.91 30.57 12.97
N GLU A 15 1.53 31.45 12.19
CA GLU A 15 0.79 32.47 11.43
C GLU A 15 0.17 31.76 10.23
N GLU A 16 -1.14 31.96 10.02
CA GLU A 16 -1.82 31.50 8.81
C GLU A 16 -1.22 32.23 7.60
N LEU A 17 -0.41 31.53 6.81
CA LEU A 17 0.05 32.05 5.53
C LEU A 17 -1.06 31.91 4.47
N PRO A 18 -1.24 32.91 3.61
CA PRO A 18 -2.29 32.90 2.60
C PRO A 18 -2.08 31.76 1.60
N VAL A 19 -3.19 31.09 1.27
CA VAL A 19 -3.28 30.06 0.23
C VAL A 19 -2.89 30.69 -1.11
N GLN A 20 -1.67 30.43 -1.57
CA GLN A 20 -1.28 30.79 -2.94
C GLN A 20 -1.94 29.83 -3.92
N SER A 21 -2.51 30.40 -4.98
CA SER A 21 -3.14 29.68 -6.09
C SER A 21 -2.15 28.77 -6.80
N ARG A 22 -2.60 27.55 -7.11
CA ARG A 22 -1.89 26.52 -7.89
C ARG A 22 -1.38 27.08 -9.23
N GLU A 23 -0.10 26.90 -9.53
CA GLU A 23 0.33 26.86 -10.93
C GLU A 23 -0.03 25.47 -11.51
N PRO A 24 -0.69 25.40 -12.67
CA PRO A 24 -1.00 24.13 -13.31
C PRO A 24 0.28 23.38 -13.66
N ARG A 25 0.32 22.09 -13.31
CA ARG A 25 1.40 21.15 -13.70
C ARG A 25 1.57 21.25 -15.21
N THR A 26 2.77 21.61 -15.68
CA THR A 26 3.07 21.46 -17.10
C THR A 26 3.16 19.94 -17.36
N PRO A 27 2.31 19.35 -18.22
CA PRO A 27 2.38 17.93 -18.51
C PRO A 27 3.74 17.65 -19.12
N LEU A 28 4.64 17.06 -18.34
CA LEU A 28 5.92 16.59 -18.85
C LEU A 28 5.66 15.26 -19.54
N VAL A 29 5.27 15.32 -20.82
CA VAL A 29 5.41 14.17 -21.72
C VAL A 29 6.91 13.98 -21.96
N ARG A 30 7.61 13.37 -20.99
CA ARG A 30 8.99 12.93 -21.20
C ARG A 30 8.91 11.70 -22.12
N PRO A 31 9.63 11.68 -23.26
CA PRO A 31 9.68 10.48 -24.07
C PRO A 31 10.17 9.31 -23.21
N LEU A 32 9.43 8.21 -23.24
CA LEU A 32 9.80 6.99 -22.53
C LEU A 32 11.24 6.63 -22.88
N LYS A 33 12.04 6.26 -21.88
CA LYS A 33 13.32 5.58 -22.17
C LYS A 33 13.02 4.39 -23.08
N PRO A 34 13.85 4.07 -24.09
CA PRO A 34 13.63 2.92 -24.96
C PRO A 34 13.39 1.67 -24.13
N ILE A 35 12.19 1.11 -24.24
CA ILE A 35 11.78 -0.10 -23.52
C ILE A 35 12.27 -1.29 -24.34
N SER A 36 13.32 -1.97 -23.89
CA SER A 36 13.76 -3.24 -24.50
C SER A 36 12.94 -4.40 -23.92
N CYS A 37 11.64 -4.46 -24.23
CA CYS A 37 10.79 -5.59 -23.85
C CYS A 37 10.42 -6.40 -25.11
N ASN A 38 10.50 -7.73 -25.02
CA ASN A 38 10.28 -8.65 -26.15
C ASN A 38 8.80 -9.01 -26.37
N GLU A 39 7.87 -8.48 -25.55
CA GLU A 39 6.44 -8.84 -25.53
C GLU A 39 5.53 -7.61 -25.45
N ALA A 40 4.21 -7.81 -25.63
CA ALA A 40 3.20 -6.75 -25.55
C ALA A 40 3.19 -6.09 -24.17
N VAL A 41 3.40 -4.79 -24.15
CA VAL A 41 3.34 -3.93 -22.95
C VAL A 41 1.88 -3.55 -22.70
N LEU A 42 1.38 -3.80 -21.49
CA LEU A 42 0.06 -3.33 -21.10
C LEU A 42 0.11 -1.81 -20.86
N THR A 43 -0.97 -1.12 -21.20
CA THR A 43 -1.08 0.32 -21.01
C THR A 43 -2.16 0.63 -20.00
N VAL A 44 -1.82 1.42 -18.99
CA VAL A 44 -2.76 1.89 -17.96
C VAL A 44 -3.21 3.28 -18.38
N ASP A 45 -4.48 3.40 -18.76
CA ASP A 45 -5.13 4.66 -19.11
C ASP A 45 -5.90 5.24 -17.91
N HIS A 46 -6.51 6.42 -18.10
CA HIS A 46 -7.26 7.08 -17.03
C HIS A 46 -8.38 6.21 -16.44
N GLN A 47 -9.11 5.44 -17.26
CA GLN A 47 -10.15 4.54 -16.75
C GLN A 47 -9.56 3.40 -15.93
N SER A 48 -8.47 2.79 -16.41
CA SER A 48 -7.73 1.75 -15.70
C SER A 48 -7.18 2.25 -14.36
N LEU A 49 -6.79 3.53 -14.28
CA LEU A 49 -6.34 4.14 -13.03
C LEU A 49 -7.48 4.35 -12.01
N GLN A 50 -8.68 4.70 -12.47
CA GLN A 50 -9.86 4.77 -11.59
C GLN A 50 -10.24 3.36 -11.09
N ASP A 51 -10.24 2.38 -11.99
CA ASP A 51 -10.50 0.97 -11.65
C ASP A 51 -9.41 0.47 -10.67
N LEU A 52 -8.14 0.80 -10.90
CA LEU A 52 -7.04 0.50 -9.99
C LEU A 52 -7.28 1.11 -8.60
N LEU A 53 -7.70 2.38 -8.51
CA LEU A 53 -7.94 3.03 -7.22
C LEU A 53 -9.02 2.30 -6.40
N ASP A 54 -10.15 1.97 -7.03
CA ASP A 54 -11.26 1.30 -6.36
C ASP A 54 -10.91 -0.13 -5.96
N GLY A 55 -10.26 -0.89 -6.84
CA GLY A 55 -9.85 -2.25 -6.56
C GLY A 55 -8.66 -2.36 -5.60
N ALA A 56 -7.71 -1.42 -5.65
CA ALA A 56 -6.62 -1.36 -4.69
C ALA A 56 -7.15 -1.01 -3.29
N ALA A 57 -8.11 -0.09 -3.16
CA ALA A 57 -8.77 0.19 -1.88
C ALA A 57 -9.51 -1.04 -1.30
N PHE A 58 -10.03 -1.93 -2.16
CA PHE A 58 -10.60 -3.19 -1.73
C PHE A 58 -9.53 -4.20 -1.27
N LEU A 59 -8.48 -4.40 -2.08
CA LEU A 59 -7.40 -5.36 -1.81
C LEU A 59 -6.40 -4.89 -0.75
N SER A 60 -6.43 -3.62 -0.35
CA SER A 60 -5.55 -3.05 0.66
C SER A 60 -5.90 -3.41 2.09
N VAL A 61 -6.92 -4.27 2.30
CA VAL A 61 -7.27 -4.85 3.60
C VAL A 61 -7.36 -3.82 4.72
N GLY A 62 -7.94 -2.66 4.39
CA GLY A 62 -8.19 -1.56 5.32
C GLY A 62 -7.05 -0.53 5.44
N GLY A 63 -5.91 -0.71 4.75
CA GLY A 63 -4.79 0.23 4.79
C GLY A 63 -4.27 0.64 3.40
N GLY A 64 -2.94 0.84 3.28
CA GLY A 64 -2.30 1.23 2.00
C GLY A 64 -2.51 2.68 1.58
N GLY A 65 -2.90 3.52 2.53
CA GLY A 65 -3.16 4.95 2.41
C GLY A 65 -4.59 5.32 2.01
N PRO A 66 -5.08 6.52 2.36
CA PRO A 66 -6.48 6.90 2.16
C PRO A 66 -6.88 6.97 0.69
N LYS A 67 -8.07 6.44 0.36
CA LYS A 67 -8.60 6.48 -1.01
C LYS A 67 -8.78 7.90 -1.54
N SER A 68 -9.09 8.87 -0.67
CA SER A 68 -9.17 10.29 -1.02
C SER A 68 -7.85 10.85 -1.54
N MET A 69 -6.73 10.53 -0.91
CA MET A 69 -5.39 10.95 -1.35
C MET A 69 -5.03 10.32 -2.69
N GLY A 70 -5.35 9.04 -2.90
CA GLY A 70 -5.19 8.38 -4.21
C GLY A 70 -6.01 9.06 -5.31
N ARG A 71 -7.23 9.51 -5.02
CA ARG A 71 -8.06 10.29 -5.95
C ARG A 71 -7.44 11.65 -6.28
N ASP A 72 -6.92 12.35 -5.27
CA ASP A 72 -6.25 13.64 -5.46
C ASP A 72 -5.00 13.48 -6.33
N MET A 73 -4.23 12.41 -6.14
CA MET A 73 -3.10 12.02 -6.97
C MET A 73 -3.51 11.83 -8.44
N LEU A 74 -4.57 11.07 -8.71
CA LEU A 74 -5.09 10.89 -10.08
C LEU A 74 -5.53 12.20 -10.70
N GLY A 75 -6.13 13.11 -9.93
CA GLY A 75 -6.50 14.46 -10.38
C GLY A 75 -5.31 15.32 -10.82
N THR A 76 -4.07 14.91 -10.54
CA THR A 76 -2.85 15.61 -11.02
C THR A 76 -2.32 15.10 -12.36
N LEU A 77 -2.89 14.02 -12.90
CA LEU A 77 -2.52 13.47 -14.20
C LEU A 77 -3.35 14.08 -15.31
N ASP A 78 -2.74 14.19 -16.49
CA ASP A 78 -3.48 14.46 -17.72
C ASP A 78 -4.37 13.24 -18.05
N PRO A 79 -5.69 13.39 -18.30
CA PRO A 79 -6.56 12.27 -18.65
C PRO A 79 -6.16 11.51 -19.93
N SER A 80 -5.35 12.12 -20.80
CA SER A 80 -4.78 11.48 -21.99
C SER A 80 -3.47 10.73 -21.71
N GLN A 81 -2.92 10.85 -20.49
CA GLN A 81 -1.70 10.15 -20.10
C GLN A 81 -1.93 8.65 -20.12
N VAL A 82 -1.03 7.95 -20.79
CA VAL A 82 -0.98 6.48 -20.82
C VAL A 82 0.34 6.06 -20.20
N ILE A 83 0.29 5.13 -19.24
CA ILE A 83 1.46 4.69 -18.49
C ILE A 83 1.77 3.23 -18.86
N PRO A 84 2.99 2.91 -19.30
CA PRO A 84 3.36 1.54 -19.60
C PRO A 84 3.45 0.71 -18.32
N MET A 85 2.81 -0.45 -18.33
CA MET A 85 2.88 -1.45 -17.27
C MET A 85 3.41 -2.76 -17.85
N VAL A 86 4.42 -3.33 -17.19
CA VAL A 86 5.10 -4.55 -17.63
C VAL A 86 5.00 -5.65 -16.59
N GLY A 87 4.95 -6.90 -17.02
CA GLY A 87 5.07 -8.05 -16.13
C GLY A 87 6.51 -8.23 -15.62
N VAL A 88 6.67 -8.90 -14.49
CA VAL A 88 7.99 -9.18 -13.87
C VAL A 88 8.95 -9.89 -14.84
N ASP A 89 8.43 -10.81 -15.66
CA ASP A 89 9.22 -11.59 -16.63
C ASP A 89 9.70 -10.76 -17.83
N GLN A 90 9.08 -9.61 -18.08
CA GLN A 90 9.44 -8.68 -19.16
C GLN A 90 10.61 -7.75 -18.79
N VAL A 91 11.00 -7.70 -17.51
CA VAL A 91 12.14 -6.92 -17.02
C VAL A 91 13.44 -7.69 -17.29
N GLY A 92 14.39 -7.08 -18.00
CA GLY A 92 15.70 -7.67 -18.27
C GLY A 92 16.52 -7.87 -16.98
N ASP A 93 17.29 -8.96 -16.92
CA ASP A 93 17.95 -9.41 -15.68
C ASP A 93 18.90 -8.38 -15.06
N ASP A 94 19.55 -7.57 -15.89
CA ASP A 94 20.52 -6.55 -15.47
C ASP A 94 19.92 -5.14 -15.32
N GLN A 95 18.63 -4.96 -15.62
CA GLN A 95 17.97 -3.66 -15.50
C GLN A 95 17.68 -3.33 -14.04
N TRP A 96 17.80 -2.06 -13.69
CA TRP A 96 17.56 -1.58 -12.32
C TRP A 96 16.08 -1.26 -12.10
N VAL A 97 15.55 -1.76 -11.00
CA VAL A 97 14.19 -1.54 -10.50
C VAL A 97 14.30 -0.93 -9.12
N VAL A 98 13.41 0.01 -8.80
CA VAL A 98 13.32 0.61 -7.46
C VAL A 98 11.93 0.42 -6.90
N MET A 99 11.85 0.05 -5.62
CA MET A 99 10.57 0.08 -4.90
C MET A 99 10.31 1.50 -4.41
N SER A 100 9.09 1.99 -4.62
CA SER A 100 8.65 3.27 -4.05
C SER A 100 7.27 3.14 -3.38
N ALA A 101 7.05 3.92 -2.34
CA ALA A 101 5.81 3.97 -1.56
C ALA A 101 5.74 5.25 -0.71
N TYR A 102 4.58 5.52 -0.12
CA TYR A 102 4.43 6.43 1.01
C TYR A 102 4.46 5.65 2.32
N LEU A 103 5.09 6.23 3.34
CA LEU A 103 5.15 5.73 4.71
C LEU A 103 4.55 6.78 5.66
N GLY A 104 3.66 6.35 6.56
CA GLY A 104 3.11 7.23 7.59
C GLY A 104 1.74 6.80 8.11
N SER A 105 1.14 7.68 8.90
CA SER A 105 -0.21 7.47 9.44
C SER A 105 -1.27 7.76 8.36
N PRO A 106 -2.21 6.82 8.10
CA PRO A 106 -3.36 7.07 7.22
C PRO A 106 -4.19 8.29 7.66
N ILE A 107 -4.38 8.50 8.97
CA ILE A 107 -5.08 9.67 9.51
C ILE A 107 -4.33 10.97 9.15
N ALA A 108 -3.00 10.99 9.29
CA ALA A 108 -2.21 12.16 8.91
C ALA A 108 -2.30 12.42 7.39
N ALA A 109 -2.22 11.37 6.58
CA ALA A 109 -2.37 11.43 5.13
C ALA A 109 -3.74 11.98 4.70
N ALA A 110 -4.82 11.56 5.36
CA ALA A 110 -6.18 12.03 5.07
C ALA A 110 -6.38 13.53 5.36
N ASN A 111 -5.57 14.08 6.28
CA ASN A 111 -5.61 15.49 6.66
C ASN A 111 -4.58 16.35 5.94
N LEU A 112 -3.79 15.76 5.03
CA LEU A 112 -2.72 16.47 4.34
C LEU A 112 -3.31 17.49 3.37
N LYS A 113 -3.02 18.77 3.60
CA LYS A 113 -3.50 19.86 2.76
C LYS A 113 -2.52 20.10 1.61
N SER A 114 -3.02 19.96 0.38
CA SER A 114 -2.30 20.33 -0.84
C SER A 114 -0.91 19.68 -0.99
N PRO A 115 -0.75 18.35 -0.97
CA PRO A 115 0.55 17.72 -1.25
C PRO A 115 1.05 17.99 -2.69
N SER A 116 2.37 18.09 -2.85
CA SER A 116 3.01 18.23 -4.17
C SER A 116 3.03 16.93 -4.98
N PHE A 117 3.01 15.76 -4.31
CA PHE A 117 3.16 14.42 -4.89
C PHE A 117 4.43 14.16 -5.72
N ASN A 118 5.38 15.09 -5.70
CA ASN A 118 6.67 14.98 -6.40
C ASN A 118 7.76 14.35 -5.51
N SER A 119 7.45 14.02 -4.26
CA SER A 119 8.41 13.53 -3.27
C SER A 119 9.00 12.16 -3.63
N LEU A 120 8.24 11.30 -4.32
CA LEU A 120 8.74 10.00 -4.80
C LEU A 120 9.79 10.13 -5.90
N GLU A 121 9.59 11.01 -6.91
CA GLU A 121 10.63 11.26 -7.92
C GLU A 121 11.91 11.73 -7.22
N ARG A 122 11.80 12.65 -6.25
CA ARG A 122 12.95 13.14 -5.47
C ARG A 122 13.67 12.02 -4.73
N CYS A 123 12.93 11.12 -4.07
CA CYS A 123 13.52 9.97 -3.39
C CYS A 123 14.30 9.07 -4.36
N ILE A 124 13.68 8.73 -5.49
CA ILE A 124 14.29 7.86 -6.50
C ILE A 124 15.56 8.50 -7.07
N ARG A 125 15.52 9.80 -7.41
CA ARG A 125 16.69 10.54 -7.90
C ARG A 125 17.82 10.62 -6.87
N ALA A 126 17.48 10.82 -5.60
CA ALA A 126 18.46 10.82 -4.52
C ALA A 126 19.14 9.45 -4.37
N LEU A 127 18.37 8.37 -4.50
CA LEU A 127 18.87 7.00 -4.44
C LEU A 127 19.72 6.64 -5.67
N GLU A 128 19.29 7.00 -6.88
CA GLU A 128 20.08 6.88 -8.13
C GLU A 128 21.46 7.54 -7.97
N LYS A 129 21.48 8.78 -7.45
CA LYS A 129 22.71 9.54 -7.21
C LYS A 129 23.59 8.89 -6.16
N SER A 130 23.02 8.42 -5.05
CA SER A 130 23.77 7.80 -3.96
C SER A 130 24.38 6.46 -4.38
N ALA A 131 23.67 5.66 -5.17
CA ALA A 131 24.10 4.33 -5.57
C ALA A 131 24.88 4.31 -6.90
N GLY A 132 24.89 5.43 -7.65
CA GLY A 132 25.56 5.51 -8.96
C GLY A 132 24.88 4.65 -10.03
N VAL A 133 23.55 4.51 -9.97
CA VAL A 133 22.75 3.68 -10.90
C VAL A 133 21.71 4.54 -11.61
N SER A 134 21.18 4.04 -12.73
CA SER A 134 19.95 4.59 -13.31
C SER A 134 18.84 3.55 -13.31
N VAL A 135 17.73 3.93 -12.70
CA VAL A 135 16.50 3.14 -12.61
C VAL A 135 15.84 3.07 -13.99
N SER A 136 15.42 1.86 -14.34
CA SER A 136 14.72 1.53 -15.57
C SER A 136 13.24 1.24 -15.35
N PHE A 137 12.83 0.88 -14.12
CA PHE A 137 11.45 0.57 -13.75
C PHE A 137 11.16 0.96 -12.30
N VAL A 138 9.90 1.27 -12.03
CA VAL A 138 9.38 1.46 -10.65
C VAL A 138 8.47 0.28 -10.31
N VAL A 139 8.57 -0.23 -9.08
CA VAL A 139 7.65 -1.23 -8.54
C VAL A 139 7.00 -0.69 -7.26
N PRO A 140 5.68 -0.83 -7.08
CA PRO A 140 5.02 -0.57 -5.80
C PRO A 140 5.62 -1.39 -4.64
N GLY A 141 5.56 -0.83 -3.43
CA GLY A 141 5.87 -1.60 -2.22
C GLY A 141 4.80 -2.62 -1.85
N GLU A 142 3.54 -2.26 -2.10
CA GLU A 142 2.35 -3.00 -1.70
C GLU A 142 1.13 -2.58 -2.54
N ILE A 143 0.03 -3.32 -2.39
CA ILE A 143 -1.26 -2.95 -2.99
C ILE A 143 -2.08 -2.10 -2.01
N GLY A 144 -2.33 -0.85 -2.41
CA GLY A 144 -2.92 0.19 -1.59
C GLY A 144 -3.47 1.34 -2.44
N ALA A 145 -4.52 2.01 -2.00
CA ALA A 145 -5.10 3.11 -2.77
C ALA A 145 -4.09 4.23 -3.07
N VAL A 146 -3.21 4.54 -2.11
CA VAL A 146 -2.06 5.45 -2.33
C VAL A 146 -0.87 4.69 -2.88
N ASN A 147 -0.50 3.57 -2.26
CA ASN A 147 0.74 2.86 -2.57
C ASN A 147 0.74 2.11 -3.91
N SER A 148 -0.39 2.03 -4.62
CA SER A 148 -0.45 1.61 -6.02
C SER A 148 -0.45 2.80 -7.00
N ILE A 149 -1.07 3.94 -6.65
CA ILE A 149 -1.14 5.12 -7.52
C ILE A 149 0.15 5.95 -7.47
N ALA A 150 0.72 6.15 -6.29
CA ALA A 150 1.90 7.00 -6.13
C ALA A 150 3.14 6.50 -6.88
N PRO A 151 3.46 5.18 -6.90
CA PRO A 151 4.56 4.66 -7.72
C PRO A 151 4.32 4.81 -9.23
N ILE A 152 3.06 4.73 -9.66
CA ILE A 152 2.67 4.99 -11.06
C ILE A 152 2.90 6.45 -11.43
N LEU A 153 2.55 7.40 -10.55
CA LEU A 153 2.89 8.82 -10.73
C LEU A 153 4.39 9.03 -10.87
N ALA A 154 5.18 8.43 -9.97
CA ALA A 154 6.63 8.53 -10.01
C ALA A 154 7.22 7.92 -11.29
N ALA A 155 6.68 6.79 -11.76
CA ALA A 155 7.08 6.17 -13.03
C ALA A 155 6.82 7.12 -14.22
N CYS A 156 5.66 7.78 -14.22
CA CYS A 156 5.31 8.81 -15.21
C CYS A 156 6.29 9.98 -15.18
N ASP A 157 6.59 10.55 -14.01
CA ASP A 157 7.53 11.68 -13.85
C ASP A 157 8.96 11.31 -14.31
N LEU A 158 9.36 10.06 -14.09
CA LEU A 158 10.66 9.52 -14.51
C LEU A 158 10.72 9.11 -15.98
N GLY A 159 9.58 8.94 -16.65
CA GLY A 159 9.50 8.44 -18.03
C GLY A 159 9.90 6.96 -18.15
N VAL A 160 9.51 6.14 -17.16
CA VAL A 160 9.80 4.69 -17.10
C VAL A 160 8.53 3.87 -16.87
N PRO A 161 8.50 2.57 -17.22
CA PRO A 161 7.35 1.71 -16.93
C PRO A 161 7.21 1.40 -15.44
N VAL A 162 5.98 1.11 -15.03
CA VAL A 162 5.68 0.46 -13.75
C VAL A 162 5.66 -1.06 -13.93
N VAL A 163 6.13 -1.81 -12.93
CA VAL A 163 6.02 -3.28 -12.92
C VAL A 163 4.70 -3.68 -12.26
N ASP A 164 3.95 -4.59 -12.89
CA ASP A 164 2.78 -5.26 -12.30
C ASP A 164 3.21 -6.30 -11.26
N ALA A 165 3.71 -5.79 -10.14
CA ALA A 165 4.12 -6.56 -8.98
C ALA A 165 4.24 -5.66 -7.75
N ASP A 166 4.38 -6.28 -6.59
CA ASP A 166 4.68 -5.62 -5.34
C ASP A 166 5.38 -6.60 -4.37
N GLY A 167 5.48 -6.26 -3.08
CA GLY A 167 6.15 -7.09 -2.08
C GLY A 167 5.26 -8.09 -1.34
N CYS A 168 3.94 -8.08 -1.51
CA CYS A 168 3.03 -8.81 -0.63
C CYS A 168 1.65 -9.16 -1.21
N GLY A 169 1.19 -8.52 -2.28
CA GLY A 169 -0.15 -8.66 -2.86
C GLY A 169 -1.28 -8.03 -2.03
N ARG A 170 -0.95 -7.32 -0.95
CA ARG A 170 -1.84 -6.63 0.01
C ARG A 170 -1.10 -5.46 0.65
N ALA A 171 -1.78 -4.54 1.33
CA ALA A 171 -1.10 -3.55 2.19
C ALA A 171 -0.54 -4.22 3.45
N VAL A 172 0.59 -3.77 3.99
CA VAL A 172 1.17 -4.33 5.21
C VAL A 172 1.59 -3.23 6.20
N PRO A 173 1.46 -3.48 7.51
CA PRO A 173 1.74 -2.46 8.52
C PRO A 173 3.22 -2.10 8.63
N LEU A 174 4.11 -3.00 8.23
CA LEU A 174 5.55 -2.87 8.36
C LEU A 174 6.22 -3.19 7.03
N ILE A 175 7.19 -2.38 6.63
CA ILE A 175 7.98 -2.62 5.41
C ILE A 175 8.74 -3.97 5.48
N ALA A 176 9.05 -4.44 6.70
CA ALA A 176 9.64 -5.75 6.95
C ALA A 176 8.68 -6.93 6.66
N ALA A 177 7.37 -6.70 6.57
CA ALA A 177 6.35 -7.70 6.29
C ALA A 177 6.11 -7.90 4.77
N THR A 178 7.03 -7.42 3.94
CA THR A 178 7.08 -7.65 2.49
C THR A 178 8.18 -8.67 2.16
N THR A 179 8.06 -9.34 1.01
CA THR A 179 9.11 -10.25 0.50
C THR A 179 10.44 -9.53 0.27
N PHE A 180 10.40 -8.26 -0.13
CA PHE A 180 11.59 -7.39 -0.25
C PHE A 180 12.21 -7.11 1.11
N GLY A 181 11.38 -6.95 2.15
CA GLY A 181 11.79 -6.71 3.53
C GLY A 181 12.61 -7.83 4.15
N LEU A 182 12.50 -9.05 3.64
CA LEU A 182 13.32 -10.19 4.05
C LEU A 182 14.75 -10.14 3.48
N GLN A 183 15.01 -9.32 2.46
CA GLN A 183 16.27 -9.30 1.71
C GLN A 183 17.19 -8.15 2.17
N ASN A 184 17.86 -8.34 3.30
CA ASN A 184 18.75 -7.32 3.88
C ASN A 184 19.91 -6.92 2.94
N GLU A 185 20.34 -7.80 2.04
CA GLU A 185 21.34 -7.52 1.00
C GLU A 185 20.94 -6.38 0.06
N LEU A 186 19.66 -6.26 -0.27
CA LEU A 186 19.14 -5.17 -1.10
C LEU A 186 19.26 -3.82 -0.38
N ILE A 187 19.00 -3.81 0.94
CA ILE A 187 19.17 -2.62 1.79
C ILE A 187 20.64 -2.23 1.90
N GLN A 188 21.54 -3.20 2.12
CA GLN A 188 22.98 -2.92 2.24
C GLN A 188 23.58 -2.33 0.95
N ARG A 189 23.02 -2.68 -0.21
CA ARG A 189 23.47 -2.17 -1.50
C ARG A 189 22.94 -0.77 -1.82
N GLY A 190 21.64 -0.55 -1.60
CA GLY A 190 20.96 0.66 -2.07
C GLY A 190 20.73 1.71 -0.98
N GLY A 191 20.50 1.27 0.26
CA GLY A 191 19.92 2.10 1.31
C GLY A 191 18.47 2.48 1.02
N ALA A 192 18.00 3.56 1.64
CA ALA A 192 16.69 4.15 1.40
C ALA A 192 16.78 5.67 1.29
N ALA A 193 15.91 6.28 0.50
CA ALA A 193 15.72 7.73 0.45
C ALA A 193 14.32 8.08 0.93
N ILE A 194 14.19 9.15 1.71
CA ILE A 194 12.91 9.69 2.18
C ILE A 194 12.84 11.17 1.85
N ALA A 195 11.66 11.65 1.48
CA ALA A 195 11.42 13.06 1.21
C ALA A 195 10.02 13.49 1.68
N ASN A 196 9.90 14.75 2.10
CA ASN A 196 8.61 15.35 2.45
C ASN A 196 7.86 15.82 1.20
N ASP A 197 6.54 16.06 1.36
CA ASP A 197 5.64 16.47 0.28
C ASP A 197 5.45 17.98 0.13
N ALA A 198 6.37 18.77 0.67
CA ALA A 198 6.33 20.23 0.60
C ALA A 198 6.16 20.74 -0.84
N ASN A 199 5.38 21.80 -1.01
CA ASN A 199 5.20 22.49 -2.30
C ASN A 199 6.30 23.52 -2.55
N ASP A 200 6.67 24.27 -1.51
CA ASP A 200 7.69 25.31 -1.56
C ASP A 200 9.08 24.67 -1.58
N PRO A 201 9.89 24.90 -2.64
CA PRO A 201 11.25 24.39 -2.73
C PRO A 201 12.15 24.72 -1.54
N THR A 202 11.89 25.83 -0.84
CA THR A 202 12.66 26.22 0.35
C THR A 202 12.37 25.33 1.57
N GLN A 203 11.26 24.58 1.54
CA GLN A 203 10.82 23.66 2.59
C GLN A 203 11.11 22.19 2.25
N TYR A 204 11.76 21.93 1.11
CA TYR A 204 12.08 20.58 0.69
C TYR A 204 13.09 19.96 1.65
N GLN A 205 12.75 18.79 2.17
CA GLN A 205 13.62 17.98 2.98
C GLN A 205 13.72 16.58 2.39
N SER A 206 14.93 16.04 2.39
CA SER A 206 15.17 14.65 2.05
C SER A 206 16.34 14.11 2.84
N ALA A 207 16.34 12.80 3.05
CA ALA A 207 17.41 12.07 3.71
C ALA A 207 17.68 10.77 2.96
N VAL A 208 18.95 10.38 2.86
CA VAL A 208 19.36 9.07 2.37
C VAL A 208 19.99 8.31 3.53
N PHE A 209 19.46 7.13 3.81
CA PHE A 209 19.90 6.25 4.88
C PHE A 209 20.66 5.08 4.30
N GLN A 210 21.79 4.77 4.90
CA GLN A 210 22.44 3.46 4.77
C GLN A 210 22.21 2.69 6.06
N ALA A 211 21.85 1.42 5.93
CA ALA A 211 21.62 0.53 7.05
C ALA A 211 21.96 -0.91 6.65
N CYS A 212 22.03 -1.80 7.63
CA CYS A 212 22.31 -3.21 7.39
C CYS A 212 21.04 -4.04 7.23
N THR A 213 19.90 -3.54 7.71
CA THR A 213 18.65 -4.29 7.77
C THR A 213 17.42 -3.44 7.46
N THR A 214 16.35 -4.10 6.98
CA THR A 214 15.05 -3.46 6.76
C THR A 214 14.48 -2.81 8.02
N SER A 215 14.59 -3.48 9.18
CA SER A 215 14.09 -2.93 10.44
C SER A 215 14.79 -1.62 10.84
N GLN A 216 16.10 -1.50 10.58
CA GLN A 216 16.83 -0.25 10.81
C GLN A 216 16.35 0.88 9.87
N ILE A 217 16.11 0.58 8.59
CA ILE A 217 15.51 1.54 7.67
C ILE A 217 14.13 1.97 8.17
N GLN A 218 13.30 1.03 8.60
CA GLN A 218 11.96 1.33 9.15
C GLN A 218 12.04 2.27 10.35
N THR A 219 12.87 1.96 11.35
CA THR A 219 13.05 2.80 12.54
C THR A 219 13.53 4.21 12.17
N ASN A 220 14.52 4.32 11.28
CA ASN A 220 15.03 5.61 10.82
C ASN A 220 13.95 6.40 10.06
N ALA A 221 13.18 5.72 9.22
CA ALA A 221 12.12 6.31 8.43
C ALA A 221 11.02 6.90 9.32
N ILE A 222 10.52 6.11 10.29
CA ILE A 222 9.52 6.54 11.27
C ILE A 222 10.03 7.75 12.08
N ALA A 223 11.30 7.74 12.50
CA ALA A 223 11.89 8.84 13.23
C ALA A 223 11.93 10.15 12.41
N VAL A 224 12.27 10.07 11.12
CA VAL A 224 12.31 11.24 10.22
C VAL A 224 10.92 11.78 9.93
N ILE A 225 9.96 10.93 9.58
CA ILE A 225 8.58 11.38 9.32
C ILE A 225 7.88 11.89 10.59
N GLY A 226 8.36 11.46 11.76
CA GLY A 226 7.98 11.96 13.08
C GLY A 226 8.27 13.44 13.32
N SER A 227 9.15 14.04 12.53
CA SER A 227 9.48 15.46 12.65
C SER A 227 8.38 16.36 12.06
N SER A 228 8.33 17.61 12.54
CA SER A 228 7.33 18.59 12.09
C SER A 228 7.42 18.91 10.59
N ALA A 229 8.56 18.69 9.95
CA ALA A 229 8.75 18.93 8.52
C ALA A 229 8.05 17.91 7.61
N TYR A 230 7.63 16.78 8.18
CA TYR A 230 6.97 15.68 7.47
C TYR A 230 5.53 15.47 7.92
N GLY A 231 5.22 15.79 9.18
CA GLY A 231 3.84 15.68 9.69
C GLY A 231 3.32 14.24 9.69
N LEU A 232 4.17 13.27 10.05
CA LEU A 232 3.87 11.83 10.09
C LEU A 232 3.63 11.18 8.73
N LEU A 233 4.04 11.80 7.62
CA LEU A 233 3.97 11.23 6.28
C LEU A 233 5.21 11.58 5.45
N GLY A 234 5.73 10.61 4.70
CA GLY A 234 6.81 10.85 3.75
C GLY A 234 6.84 9.82 2.63
N ALA A 235 7.32 10.24 1.46
CA ALA A 235 7.68 9.31 0.40
C ALA A 235 8.95 8.54 0.78
N ILE A 236 9.03 7.28 0.35
CA ILE A 236 10.22 6.44 0.47
C ILE A 236 10.54 5.77 -0.87
N ALA A 237 11.82 5.73 -1.21
CA ALA A 237 12.36 4.84 -2.24
C ALA A 237 13.45 3.96 -1.60
N THR A 238 13.36 2.65 -1.80
CA THR A 238 14.35 1.69 -1.27
C THR A 238 14.36 0.42 -2.15
N TRP A 239 15.11 -0.60 -1.74
CA TRP A 239 15.25 -1.88 -2.45
C TRP A 239 15.54 -1.69 -3.95
N LEU A 240 16.68 -1.04 -4.25
CA LEU A 240 17.24 -1.09 -5.60
C LEU A 240 17.54 -2.55 -5.95
N MET A 241 16.89 -3.06 -6.98
CA MET A 241 16.96 -4.46 -7.42
C MET A 241 17.41 -4.55 -8.87
N LYS A 242 18.10 -5.63 -9.22
CA LYS A 242 18.22 -6.11 -10.59
C LYS A 242 16.96 -6.87 -11.00
N GLY A 243 16.64 -6.90 -12.29
CA GLY A 243 15.49 -7.68 -12.81
C GLY A 243 15.54 -9.16 -12.42
N SER A 244 16.75 -9.73 -12.32
CA SER A 244 16.95 -11.11 -11.84
C SER A 244 16.61 -11.30 -10.35
N GLU A 245 16.72 -10.27 -9.53
CA GLU A 245 16.31 -10.28 -8.12
C GLU A 245 14.81 -10.02 -7.99
N LEU A 246 14.27 -9.08 -8.78
CA LEU A 246 12.83 -8.82 -8.87
C LEU A 246 12.06 -10.12 -9.16
N LYS A 247 12.51 -10.92 -10.13
CA LYS A 247 11.89 -12.20 -10.50
C LYS A 247 11.85 -13.23 -9.37
N LYS A 248 12.78 -13.15 -8.42
CA LYS A 248 12.84 -14.04 -7.25
C LYS A 248 11.95 -13.57 -6.13
N PHE A 249 11.90 -12.26 -5.91
CA PHE A 249 11.36 -11.68 -4.68
C PHE A 249 9.96 -11.07 -4.83
N ALA A 250 9.60 -10.57 -6.02
CA ALA A 250 8.34 -9.84 -6.19
C ALA A 250 7.13 -10.79 -6.22
N VAL A 251 6.00 -10.30 -5.70
CA VAL A 251 4.67 -10.90 -5.85
C VAL A 251 4.03 -10.29 -7.10
N PRO A 252 3.82 -11.04 -8.19
CA PRO A 252 3.31 -10.50 -9.44
C PRO A 252 1.78 -10.32 -9.44
N GLY A 253 1.29 -9.43 -10.30
CA GLY A 253 -0.13 -9.34 -10.66
C GLY A 253 -1.00 -8.49 -9.72
N GLY A 254 -0.42 -7.88 -8.69
CA GLY A 254 -1.19 -7.09 -7.73
C GLY A 254 -1.92 -5.90 -8.37
N LEU A 255 -1.30 -5.21 -9.34
CA LEU A 255 -1.93 -4.07 -10.02
C LEU A 255 -3.01 -4.53 -10.99
N SER A 256 -2.74 -5.56 -11.81
CA SER A 256 -3.73 -6.09 -12.76
C SER A 256 -4.93 -6.71 -12.05
N ASN A 257 -4.73 -7.39 -10.93
CA ASN A 257 -5.82 -7.90 -10.09
C ASN A 257 -6.68 -6.76 -9.52
N ALA A 258 -6.06 -5.69 -9.02
CA ALA A 258 -6.78 -4.52 -8.53
C ALA A 258 -7.59 -3.85 -9.66
N ILE A 259 -7.01 -3.66 -10.85
CA ILE A 259 -7.72 -3.14 -12.02
C ILE A 259 -8.94 -4.02 -12.36
N ALA A 260 -8.78 -5.34 -12.36
CA ALA A 260 -9.87 -6.27 -12.67
C ALA A 260 -11.01 -6.19 -11.64
N VAL A 261 -10.68 -6.08 -10.34
CA VAL A 261 -11.67 -5.91 -9.28
C VAL A 261 -12.41 -4.57 -9.41
N GLY A 262 -11.70 -3.46 -9.61
CA GLY A 262 -12.34 -2.15 -9.79
C GLY A 262 -13.21 -2.09 -11.04
N ALA A 263 -12.76 -2.69 -12.14
CA ALA A 263 -13.57 -2.81 -13.36
C ALA A 263 -14.86 -3.60 -13.09
N ALA A 264 -14.81 -4.68 -12.31
CA ALA A 264 -16.00 -5.44 -11.92
C ALA A 264 -16.97 -4.61 -11.06
N ILE A 265 -16.46 -3.82 -10.12
CA ILE A 265 -17.27 -2.90 -9.31
C ILE A 265 -17.96 -1.87 -10.21
N ARG A 266 -17.21 -1.20 -11.08
CA ARG A 266 -17.74 -0.16 -11.98
C ARG A 266 -18.78 -0.70 -12.97
N GLN A 267 -18.59 -1.91 -13.47
CA GLN A 267 -19.46 -2.53 -14.49
C GLN A 267 -20.66 -3.26 -13.90
N SER A 268 -20.65 -3.51 -12.59
CA SER A 268 -21.74 -4.17 -11.88
C SER A 268 -23.08 -3.44 -12.08
N GLN A 269 -24.14 -4.23 -12.19
CA GLN A 269 -25.53 -3.74 -12.25
C GLN A 269 -26.26 -3.94 -10.90
N GLY A 270 -25.54 -3.80 -9.79
CA GLY A 270 -26.06 -3.98 -8.44
C GLY A 270 -25.73 -5.33 -7.78
N ASN A 271 -25.09 -6.25 -8.52
CA ASN A 271 -24.64 -7.55 -8.01
C ASN A 271 -23.17 -7.50 -7.56
N TYR A 272 -22.79 -6.43 -6.86
CA TYR A 272 -21.39 -6.11 -6.57
C TYR A 272 -20.62 -7.25 -5.91
N LEU A 273 -21.24 -7.96 -4.95
CA LEU A 273 -20.59 -9.09 -4.28
C LEU A 273 -20.24 -10.20 -5.28
N GLN A 274 -21.19 -10.61 -6.12
CA GLN A 274 -20.97 -11.69 -7.08
C GLN A 274 -19.93 -11.30 -8.13
N ASP A 275 -19.99 -10.05 -8.62
CA ASP A 275 -19.08 -9.54 -9.65
C ASP A 275 -17.64 -9.45 -9.11
N VAL A 276 -17.46 -8.94 -7.88
CA VAL A 276 -16.16 -8.91 -7.20
C VAL A 276 -15.65 -10.32 -6.91
N GLN A 277 -16.48 -11.23 -6.40
CA GLN A 277 -16.07 -12.62 -6.16
C GLN A 277 -15.67 -13.35 -7.46
N GLN A 278 -16.33 -13.04 -8.57
CA GLN A 278 -15.98 -13.59 -9.87
C GLN A 278 -14.66 -13.00 -10.40
N ALA A 279 -14.41 -11.71 -10.20
CA ALA A 279 -13.12 -11.09 -10.53
C ALA A 279 -11.96 -11.71 -9.72
N LEU A 280 -12.14 -11.86 -8.40
CA LEU A 280 -11.18 -12.54 -7.52
C LEU A 280 -10.91 -13.97 -7.98
N LYS A 281 -11.96 -14.74 -8.28
CA LYS A 281 -11.84 -16.11 -8.78
C LYS A 281 -11.07 -16.19 -10.10
N THR A 282 -11.30 -15.26 -11.03
CA THR A 282 -10.56 -15.18 -12.29
C THR A 282 -9.08 -14.86 -12.06
N ALA A 283 -8.78 -14.03 -11.06
CA ALA A 283 -7.42 -13.75 -10.57
C ALA A 283 -6.79 -14.91 -9.77
N GLY A 284 -7.51 -16.03 -9.58
CA GLY A 284 -7.04 -17.17 -8.78
C GLY A 284 -7.09 -16.94 -7.27
N LEU A 285 -7.73 -15.86 -6.82
CA LEU A 285 -7.92 -15.53 -5.41
C LEU A 285 -9.24 -16.14 -4.91
N LYS A 286 -9.14 -17.06 -3.95
CA LYS A 286 -10.32 -17.66 -3.32
C LYS A 286 -10.83 -16.75 -2.22
N SER A 287 -12.15 -16.60 -2.14
CA SER A 287 -12.78 -15.70 -1.17
C SER A 287 -14.12 -16.22 -0.66
N ARG A 288 -14.50 -15.80 0.55
CA ARG A 288 -15.86 -15.94 1.08
C ARG A 288 -16.23 -14.79 2.00
N VAL A 289 -17.53 -14.55 2.13
CA VAL A 289 -18.08 -13.61 3.12
C VAL A 289 -17.96 -14.24 4.51
N LEU A 290 -17.33 -13.53 5.45
CA LEU A 290 -17.30 -13.94 6.85
C LEU A 290 -18.72 -13.91 7.42
N GLY A 291 -19.08 -14.88 8.26
CA GLY A 291 -20.45 -14.99 8.81
C GLY A 291 -21.55 -15.32 7.78
N GLY A 292 -21.25 -15.35 6.48
CA GLY A 292 -22.19 -15.71 5.40
C GLY A 292 -23.24 -14.64 5.05
N ALA A 293 -23.16 -13.44 5.64
CA ALA A 293 -24.11 -12.35 5.45
C ALA A 293 -23.41 -10.99 5.56
N PRO A 294 -24.06 -9.88 5.16
CA PRO A 294 -23.60 -8.54 5.51
C PRO A 294 -23.41 -8.37 7.01
N MET A 295 -22.63 -7.37 7.40
CA MET A 295 -22.41 -6.99 8.78
C MET A 295 -22.63 -5.51 8.97
N LYS A 296 -23.22 -5.15 10.13
CA LYS A 296 -23.37 -3.79 10.58
C LYS A 296 -22.19 -3.39 11.47
N PRO A 297 -21.43 -2.33 11.13
CA PRO A 297 -20.46 -1.74 12.04
C PRO A 297 -21.16 -1.15 13.27
N LEU A 298 -20.73 -1.56 14.46
CA LEU A 298 -21.30 -1.09 15.73
C LEU A 298 -20.45 -0.01 16.38
N LYS A 299 -19.13 -0.26 16.46
CA LYS A 299 -18.18 0.62 17.14
C LYS A 299 -16.78 0.38 16.61
N MET A 300 -16.00 1.45 16.53
CA MET A 300 -14.56 1.36 16.36
C MET A 300 -13.84 2.20 17.43
N ALA A 301 -12.83 1.62 18.06
CA ALA A 301 -11.91 2.31 18.95
C ALA A 301 -10.55 2.40 18.25
N VAL A 302 -9.97 3.60 18.16
CA VAL A 302 -8.71 3.86 17.46
C VAL A 302 -7.74 4.57 18.40
N ALA A 303 -6.48 4.18 18.37
CA ALA A 303 -5.38 4.82 19.07
C ALA A 303 -4.12 4.83 18.18
N THR A 304 -3.55 5.99 17.92
CA THR A 304 -2.30 6.13 17.15
C THR A 304 -1.08 6.00 18.06
N GLN A 305 -0.16 5.10 17.72
CA GLN A 305 1.10 4.88 18.44
C GLN A 305 2.24 4.75 17.43
N GLN A 306 3.30 5.56 17.58
CA GLN A 306 4.51 5.50 16.74
C GLN A 306 4.26 5.57 15.21
N GLY A 307 3.22 6.27 14.77
CA GLY A 307 2.86 6.39 13.35
C GLY A 307 1.97 5.27 12.81
N HIS A 308 1.56 4.32 13.66
CA HIS A 308 0.60 3.26 13.35
C HIS A 308 -0.72 3.48 14.10
N ASP A 309 -1.84 3.27 13.42
CA ASP A 309 -3.19 3.35 13.99
C ASP A 309 -3.63 1.96 14.47
N HIS A 310 -3.65 1.76 15.79
CA HIS A 310 -4.18 0.54 16.39
C HIS A 310 -5.69 0.69 16.56
N ALA A 311 -6.46 -0.24 16.02
CA ALA A 311 -7.91 -0.17 16.12
C ALA A 311 -8.58 -1.50 16.45
N THR A 312 -9.75 -1.41 17.08
CA THR A 312 -10.67 -2.53 17.29
C THR A 312 -12.03 -2.14 16.74
N LEU A 313 -12.49 -2.89 15.74
CA LEU A 313 -13.81 -2.76 15.13
C LEU A 313 -14.71 -3.91 15.60
N THR A 314 -15.94 -3.58 16.00
CA THR A 314 -16.98 -4.54 16.33
C THR A 314 -18.08 -4.48 15.27
N LEU A 315 -18.40 -5.63 14.69
CA LEU A 315 -19.39 -5.84 13.64
C LEU A 315 -20.45 -6.84 14.14
N GLN A 316 -21.71 -6.63 13.77
CA GLN A 316 -22.77 -7.62 13.99
C GLN A 316 -23.19 -8.22 12.66
N VAL A 317 -23.25 -9.55 12.58
CA VAL A 317 -23.75 -10.26 11.39
C VAL A 317 -25.25 -10.02 11.26
N SER A 318 -25.68 -9.52 10.10
CA SER A 318 -27.08 -9.18 9.85
C SER A 318 -27.99 -10.40 10.01
N GLY A 319 -29.06 -10.24 10.79
CA GLY A 319 -29.98 -11.34 11.12
C GLY A 319 -29.42 -12.35 12.15
N SER A 320 -28.33 -12.03 12.85
CA SER A 320 -27.73 -12.89 13.88
C SER A 320 -27.29 -12.11 15.13
N GLU A 321 -27.15 -12.83 16.25
CA GLU A 321 -26.46 -12.34 17.46
C GLU A 321 -24.94 -12.54 17.39
N GLU A 322 -24.43 -13.03 16.24
CA GLU A 322 -23.00 -13.19 16.03
C GLU A 322 -22.29 -11.84 15.94
N ILE A 323 -21.23 -11.71 16.73
CA ILE A 323 -20.36 -10.54 16.76
C ILE A 323 -19.01 -10.93 16.17
N VAL A 324 -18.52 -10.11 15.24
CA VAL A 324 -17.17 -10.21 14.71
C VAL A 324 -16.35 -9.04 15.22
N THR A 325 -15.24 -9.34 15.89
CA THR A 325 -14.30 -8.34 16.40
C THR A 325 -13.02 -8.40 15.57
N VAL A 326 -12.61 -7.26 15.01
CA VAL A 326 -11.44 -7.12 14.14
C VAL A 326 -10.40 -6.22 14.79
N TYR A 327 -9.18 -6.72 14.88
CA TYR A 327 -8.01 -6.01 15.38
C TYR A 327 -7.16 -5.53 14.21
N MET A 328 -6.74 -4.27 14.29
CA MET A 328 -6.08 -3.57 13.20
C MET A 328 -4.82 -2.88 13.68
N VAL A 329 -3.82 -2.82 12.80
CA VAL A 329 -2.63 -1.97 12.90
C VAL A 329 -2.50 -1.33 11.54
N ASN A 330 -3.12 -0.17 11.31
CA ASN A 330 -3.50 0.38 10.01
C ASN A 330 -4.41 -0.57 9.20
N GLU A 331 -3.90 -1.74 8.83
CA GLU A 331 -4.60 -2.81 8.12
C GLU A 331 -5.34 -3.76 9.07
N ASN A 332 -6.28 -4.52 8.50
CA ASN A 332 -6.96 -5.63 9.15
C ASN A 332 -5.98 -6.79 9.37
N ILE A 333 -5.71 -7.12 10.64
CA ILE A 333 -4.71 -8.14 11.01
C ILE A 333 -5.36 -9.43 11.48
N LEU A 334 -6.39 -9.33 12.32
CA LEU A 334 -6.93 -10.48 13.05
C LEU A 334 -8.42 -10.29 13.31
N ALA A 335 -9.24 -11.32 13.09
CA ALA A 335 -10.66 -11.26 13.41
C ALA A 335 -11.14 -12.50 14.17
N TYR A 336 -12.05 -12.30 15.12
CA TYR A 336 -12.73 -13.34 15.88
C TYR A 336 -14.23 -13.26 15.70
N SER A 337 -14.89 -14.41 15.58
CA SER A 337 -16.34 -14.53 15.74
C SER A 337 -16.65 -14.94 17.16
N SER A 338 -17.73 -14.39 17.75
CA SER A 338 -18.25 -14.81 19.05
C SER A 338 -18.68 -16.28 19.10
N LYS A 339 -18.78 -16.96 17.95
CA LYS A 339 -19.12 -18.38 17.85
C LYS A 339 -17.90 -19.32 17.83
N LEU A 340 -16.69 -18.80 17.62
CA LEU A 340 -15.48 -19.62 17.47
C LEU A 340 -14.43 -19.27 18.54
N SER A 341 -13.67 -20.28 18.97
CA SER A 341 -12.54 -20.10 19.89
C SER A 341 -11.23 -19.75 19.17
N GLN A 342 -11.17 -19.95 17.85
CA GLN A 342 -10.03 -19.61 17.00
C GLN A 342 -10.39 -18.40 16.13
N PRO A 343 -9.37 -17.64 15.66
CA PRO A 343 -9.59 -16.58 14.69
C PRO A 343 -10.34 -17.08 13.45
N VAL A 344 -11.28 -16.27 12.96
CA VAL A 344 -12.00 -16.55 11.70
C VAL A 344 -11.15 -16.25 10.47
N ILE A 345 -10.24 -15.28 10.60
CA ILE A 345 -9.24 -14.91 9.61
C ILE A 345 -8.11 -14.15 10.32
N MET A 346 -6.91 -14.24 9.76
CA MET A 346 -5.74 -13.54 10.25
C MET A 346 -4.70 -13.36 9.13
N ALA A 347 -3.88 -12.32 9.24
CA ALA A 347 -2.78 -12.08 8.31
C ALA A 347 -1.86 -13.33 8.23
N PRO A 348 -1.24 -13.64 7.08
CA PRO A 348 -1.22 -12.86 5.84
C PRO A 348 -2.53 -12.85 5.05
N ASP A 349 -3.52 -13.71 5.35
CA ASP A 349 -4.82 -13.69 4.67
C ASP A 349 -5.51 -12.33 4.77
N MET A 350 -6.32 -12.03 3.77
CA MET A 350 -6.83 -10.69 3.50
C MET A 350 -8.27 -10.55 3.99
N LEU A 351 -8.54 -9.51 4.78
CA LEU A 351 -9.89 -9.12 5.16
C LEU A 351 -10.22 -7.76 4.53
N ALA A 352 -11.16 -7.76 3.59
CA ALA A 352 -11.54 -6.61 2.79
C ALA A 352 -12.99 -6.16 3.07
N TRP A 353 -13.26 -4.87 2.83
CA TRP A 353 -14.59 -4.28 2.99
C TRP A 353 -15.22 -3.98 1.63
N LEU A 354 -16.48 -4.40 1.46
CA LEU A 354 -17.30 -4.03 0.31
C LEU A 354 -18.66 -3.54 0.79
N GLY A 355 -18.99 -2.28 0.54
CA GLY A 355 -20.34 -1.75 0.78
C GLY A 355 -21.38 -2.47 -0.08
N LEU A 356 -22.64 -2.51 0.40
CA LEU A 356 -23.73 -3.12 -0.39
C LEU A 356 -24.00 -2.39 -1.71
N ASP A 357 -23.55 -1.14 -1.82
CA ASP A 357 -23.61 -0.27 -2.99
C ASP A 357 -22.35 -0.35 -3.88
N GLY A 358 -21.42 -1.26 -3.57
CA GLY A 358 -20.14 -1.41 -4.30
C GLY A 358 -19.04 -0.46 -3.82
N SER A 359 -19.29 0.37 -2.80
CA SER A 359 -18.26 1.24 -2.25
C SER A 359 -17.09 0.45 -1.62
N THR A 360 -15.88 0.93 -1.85
CA THR A 360 -14.65 0.42 -1.24
C THR A 360 -13.97 1.54 -0.47
N PHE A 361 -13.40 1.21 0.69
CA PHE A 361 -12.87 2.18 1.64
C PHE A 361 -11.80 1.55 2.52
N ASP A 362 -10.87 2.38 2.98
CA ASP A 362 -9.88 2.02 4.00
C ASP A 362 -10.46 2.18 5.42
N ASN A 363 -9.70 1.77 6.44
CA ASN A 363 -10.13 1.79 7.83
C ASN A 363 -10.31 3.21 8.37
N SER A 364 -9.60 4.22 7.84
CA SER A 364 -9.79 5.61 8.27
C SER A 364 -11.12 6.19 7.77
N GLU A 365 -11.52 5.87 6.54
CA GLU A 365 -12.82 6.26 5.99
C GLU A 365 -13.97 5.53 6.71
N LEU A 366 -13.81 4.24 7.02
CA LEU A 366 -14.77 3.49 7.83
C LEU A 366 -14.91 4.11 9.24
N ALA A 367 -13.81 4.56 9.85
CA ALA A 367 -13.82 5.26 11.14
C ALA A 367 -14.73 6.49 11.08
N ALA A 368 -14.52 7.32 10.07
CA ALA A 368 -15.26 8.57 9.90
C ALA A 368 -16.75 8.28 9.71
N LYS A 369 -17.11 7.32 8.85
CA LYS A 369 -18.51 6.91 8.62
C LYS A 369 -19.18 6.38 9.89
N ILE A 370 -18.48 5.61 10.72
CA ILE A 370 -19.01 5.13 12.01
C ILE A 370 -19.25 6.31 12.95
N GLN A 371 -18.31 7.25 13.02
CA GLN A 371 -18.40 8.43 13.88
C GLN A 371 -19.55 9.38 13.48
N THR A 372 -19.79 9.55 12.17
CA THR A 372 -20.89 10.38 11.65
C THR A 372 -22.25 9.67 11.64
N GLY A 373 -22.28 8.37 11.92
CA GLY A 373 -23.50 7.55 11.85
C GLY A 373 -23.93 7.19 10.43
N GLU A 374 -23.04 7.36 9.45
CA GLU A 374 -23.24 7.08 8.03
C GLU A 374 -22.74 5.70 7.61
N ALA A 375 -22.17 4.92 8.54
CA ALA A 375 -21.76 3.55 8.28
C ALA A 375 -22.97 2.64 8.03
N GLY A 376 -23.18 2.29 6.75
CA GLY A 376 -24.12 1.26 6.34
C GLY A 376 -23.61 -0.15 6.62
N GLU A 377 -24.43 -1.15 6.25
CA GLU A 377 -23.97 -2.54 6.23
C GLU A 377 -22.90 -2.75 5.14
N LEU A 378 -21.99 -3.68 5.40
CA LEU A 378 -20.91 -4.04 4.49
C LEU A 378 -20.70 -5.55 4.48
N TYR A 379 -20.10 -6.06 3.41
CA TYR A 379 -19.54 -7.41 3.38
C TYR A 379 -18.12 -7.39 3.93
N ALA A 380 -17.88 -8.21 4.95
CA ALA A 380 -16.54 -8.57 5.40
C ALA A 380 -16.05 -9.76 4.56
N ILE A 381 -15.23 -9.51 3.55
CA ILE A 381 -14.78 -10.54 2.61
C ILE A 381 -13.40 -11.04 3.02
N GLY A 382 -13.34 -12.30 3.43
CA GLY A 382 -12.07 -12.99 3.63
C GLY A 382 -11.56 -13.54 2.30
N ILE A 383 -10.29 -13.30 2.00
CA ILE A 383 -9.62 -13.73 0.77
C ILE A 383 -8.33 -14.43 1.17
N GLU A 384 -8.09 -15.60 0.59
CA GLU A 384 -6.82 -16.30 0.79
C GLU A 384 -5.67 -15.44 0.24
N ALA A 385 -4.65 -15.20 1.06
CA ALA A 385 -3.46 -14.50 0.62
C ALA A 385 -2.84 -15.21 -0.58
N THR A 386 -2.23 -14.42 -1.45
CA THR A 386 -1.60 -14.89 -2.68
C THR A 386 -0.64 -16.04 -2.36
N GLN A 387 -1.09 -17.25 -2.70
CA GLN A 387 -0.23 -18.36 -3.04
C GLN A 387 0.43 -17.95 -4.37
N PRO A 388 1.73 -18.13 -4.59
CA PRO A 388 2.39 -17.54 -5.74
C PRO A 388 1.71 -18.04 -7.03
N ILE A 389 1.13 -17.13 -7.82
CA ILE A 389 0.63 -17.43 -9.16
C ILE A 389 1.70 -16.95 -10.14
N GLY A 390 2.25 -17.89 -10.91
CA GLY A 390 3.24 -17.64 -11.94
C GLY A 390 3.18 -18.74 -12.99
N ALA A 391 3.47 -18.39 -14.25
CA ALA A 391 3.49 -19.33 -15.36
C ALA A 391 4.41 -20.55 -15.06
N PRO A 392 4.10 -21.74 -15.60
CA PRO A 392 4.71 -23.03 -15.22
C PRO A 392 6.25 -23.21 -15.34
N SER A 393 7.04 -22.17 -15.63
CA SER A 393 8.42 -22.29 -16.10
C SER A 393 9.54 -21.94 -15.11
N GLN A 394 9.30 -21.57 -13.85
CA GLN A 394 10.38 -21.26 -12.89
C GLN A 394 10.21 -21.87 -11.49
N ALA A 395 11.31 -22.43 -10.96
CA ALA A 395 11.34 -23.30 -9.77
C ALA A 395 11.49 -22.58 -8.41
N HIS A 396 11.61 -21.24 -8.35
CA HIS A 396 11.95 -20.52 -7.10
C HIS A 396 11.16 -19.20 -6.94
N ARG A 397 9.82 -19.24 -6.84
CA ARG A 397 9.02 -18.07 -6.42
C ARG A 397 8.61 -18.18 -4.96
N ILE A 398 8.69 -17.05 -4.22
CA ILE A 398 8.29 -16.97 -2.81
C ILE A 398 6.79 -17.20 -2.69
N ALA A 399 6.39 -18.13 -1.83
CA ALA A 399 4.99 -18.30 -1.48
C ALA A 399 4.62 -17.40 -0.31
N PHE A 400 4.26 -16.13 -0.57
CA PHE A 400 4.06 -15.11 0.47
C PHE A 400 3.25 -15.61 1.67
N ARG A 401 2.12 -16.28 1.42
CA ARG A 401 1.25 -16.85 2.45
C ARG A 401 1.91 -17.89 3.36
N ASP A 402 2.83 -18.67 2.81
CA ASP A 402 3.49 -19.81 3.46
C ASP A 402 4.97 -19.56 3.76
N ASP A 403 5.48 -18.37 3.46
CA ASP A 403 6.88 -18.01 3.66
C ASP A 403 7.19 -17.91 5.18
N PRO A 404 8.16 -18.68 5.70
CA PRO A 404 8.47 -18.68 7.13
C PRO A 404 8.93 -17.33 7.66
N GLY A 405 9.59 -16.51 6.83
CA GLY A 405 10.02 -15.16 7.19
C GLY A 405 8.83 -14.23 7.34
N ILE A 406 7.89 -14.25 6.38
CA ILE A 406 6.64 -13.48 6.46
C ILE A 406 5.82 -13.92 7.67
N LEU A 407 5.60 -15.21 7.85
CA LEU A 407 4.83 -15.74 8.99
C LEU A 407 5.45 -15.34 10.32
N LYS A 408 6.79 -15.33 10.43
CA LYS A 408 7.48 -14.88 11.64
C LYS A 408 7.24 -13.39 11.93
N VAL A 409 7.32 -12.53 10.91
CA VAL A 409 7.07 -11.08 11.08
C VAL A 409 5.61 -10.83 11.45
N MET A 410 4.67 -11.50 10.77
CA MET A 410 3.23 -11.41 11.05
C MET A 410 2.88 -11.91 12.46
N GLN A 411 3.49 -13.01 12.90
CA GLN A 411 3.30 -13.56 14.24
C GLN A 411 3.72 -12.56 15.33
N ALA A 412 4.87 -11.90 15.18
CA ALA A 412 5.32 -10.90 16.16
C ALA A 412 4.30 -9.76 16.31
N MET A 413 3.70 -9.29 15.21
CA MET A 413 2.65 -8.26 15.27
C MET A 413 1.36 -8.76 15.94
N MET A 414 1.03 -10.04 15.75
CA MET A 414 -0.13 -10.63 16.42
C MET A 414 0.11 -10.82 17.92
N GLU A 415 1.34 -11.14 18.32
CA GLU A 415 1.74 -11.21 19.73
C GLU A 415 1.55 -9.85 20.43
N ASP A 416 1.90 -8.75 19.75
CA ASP A 416 1.65 -7.38 20.24
C ASP A 416 0.15 -7.06 20.38
N LEU A 417 -0.71 -7.71 19.58
CA LEU A 417 -2.16 -7.66 19.69
C LEU A 417 -2.73 -8.65 20.73
N GLY A 418 -1.88 -9.40 21.43
CA GLY A 418 -2.25 -10.35 22.47
C GLY A 418 -2.59 -11.77 21.97
N TYR A 419 -2.27 -12.10 20.71
CA TYR A 419 -2.47 -13.44 20.17
C TYR A 419 -1.19 -14.28 20.25
N ALA A 420 -1.24 -15.37 21.02
CA ALA A 420 -0.12 -16.29 21.22
C ALA A 420 -0.29 -17.64 20.48
N GLY A 421 -1.34 -17.79 19.67
CA GLY A 421 -1.56 -19.00 18.87
C GLY A 421 -0.67 -19.02 17.62
N SER A 422 -0.68 -20.14 16.89
CA SER A 422 -0.03 -20.23 15.58
C SER A 422 -0.94 -19.73 14.47
N TYR A 423 -0.37 -19.32 13.34
CA TYR A 423 -1.14 -18.97 12.14
C TYR A 423 -2.18 -20.04 11.77
N VAL A 424 -3.44 -19.63 11.72
CA VAL A 424 -4.61 -20.42 11.31
C VAL A 424 -4.95 -20.03 9.87
N LYS A 425 -4.66 -20.93 8.92
CA LYS A 425 -4.93 -20.70 7.50
C LYS A 425 -6.42 -20.50 7.26
N PHE A 426 -6.79 -19.37 6.66
CA PHE A 426 -8.13 -19.15 6.15
C PHE A 426 -8.49 -20.18 5.08
N GLN A 427 -9.71 -20.71 5.13
CA GLN A 427 -10.26 -21.57 4.09
C GLN A 427 -11.47 -20.85 3.50
N ALA A 428 -11.37 -20.47 2.23
CA ALA A 428 -12.43 -19.78 1.51
C ALA A 428 -13.53 -20.71 1.02
#